data_AF-A0A059F3Z5-F1
#
_entry.id   AF-A0A059F3Z5-F1
#
_cell.length_a   1.000
_cell.length_b   1.000
_cell.length_c   1.000
_cell.angle_alpha   90.00
_cell.angle_beta   90.00
_cell.angle_gamma   90.00
#
_symmetry.space_group_name_H-M   'P 1'
#
loop_
_entity.id
_entity.type
_entity.pdbx_description
1 polymer ?
#
loop_
_entity_poly.entity_id
_entity_poly.type
_entity_poly.pdbx_seq_one_letter_code
_entity_poly.pdbx_strand_id
1 'polypeptide(L)'
;MQTSDDFEDMLTRKSNEVLIIYMMNNNNLLKKENICQSCGQYMKLVKHNLTKDNFCWRCTNSKGSVYKRRASIREGRFFEDLNVNSYMILKSLLDGARGLPSFQL
;
A
#
# COMPACT_ATOMS: atom_id res chain seq x y z
N MET A 1 -16.06 -20.11 1.61
CA MET A 1 -15.00 -19.73 2.58
C MET A 1 -13.70 -19.76 1.80
N GLN A 2 -13.05 -18.61 1.56
CA GLN A 2 -11.71 -18.63 0.94
C GLN A 2 -10.75 -19.19 1.99
N THR A 3 -10.08 -20.28 1.67
CA THR A 3 -9.04 -20.85 2.54
C THR A 3 -7.80 -19.98 2.49
N SER A 4 -6.92 -20.13 3.49
CA SER A 4 -5.62 -19.45 3.51
C SER A 4 -4.78 -19.73 2.25
N ASP A 5 -4.97 -20.90 1.65
CA ASP A 5 -4.24 -21.35 0.47
C ASP A 5 -4.79 -20.68 -0.80
N ASP A 6 -6.12 -20.53 -0.91
CA ASP A 6 -6.75 -19.75 -1.99
C ASP A 6 -6.26 -18.30 -2.02
N PHE A 7 -6.04 -17.72 -0.83
CA PHE A 7 -5.54 -16.36 -0.70
C PHE A 7 -4.07 -16.25 -1.11
N GLU A 8 -3.22 -17.20 -0.69
CA GLU A 8 -1.82 -17.24 -1.10
C GLU A 8 -1.66 -17.45 -2.62
N ASP A 9 -2.50 -18.32 -3.20
CA ASP A 9 -2.61 -18.53 -4.64
C ASP A 9 -3.04 -17.26 -5.38
N MET A 10 -3.97 -16.50 -4.82
CA MET A 10 -4.36 -15.20 -5.36
C MET A 10 -3.17 -14.22 -5.32
N LEU A 11 -2.43 -14.16 -4.21
CA LEU A 11 -1.30 -13.23 -4.06
C LEU A 11 -0.21 -13.45 -5.12
N THR A 12 0.10 -14.69 -5.48
CA THR A 12 1.16 -15.02 -6.44
C THR A 12 0.81 -14.68 -7.89
N ARG A 13 -0.48 -14.69 -8.25
CA ARG A 13 -0.95 -14.53 -9.64
C ARG A 13 -1.31 -13.09 -10.02
N LYS A 14 -1.41 -12.18 -9.05
CA LYS A 14 -1.87 -10.80 -9.28
C LYS A 14 -0.71 -9.84 -9.53
N SER A 15 -0.97 -8.82 -10.35
CA SER A 15 -0.01 -7.74 -10.56
C SER A 15 0.13 -6.88 -9.29
N ASN A 16 1.27 -6.20 -9.16
CA ASN A 16 1.51 -5.30 -8.03
C ASN A 16 0.45 -4.19 -7.91
N GLU A 17 -0.09 -3.70 -9.04
CA GLU A 17 -1.19 -2.73 -9.06
C GLU A 17 -2.45 -3.28 -8.38
N VAL A 18 -2.83 -4.53 -8.68
CA VAL A 18 -3.97 -5.19 -8.03
C VAL A 18 -3.72 -5.40 -6.54
N LEU A 19 -2.50 -5.79 -6.15
CA LEU A 19 -2.14 -5.95 -4.75
C LEU A 19 -2.20 -4.62 -3.99
N ILE A 20 -1.73 -3.52 -4.58
CA ILE A 20 -1.82 -2.19 -3.98
C ILE A 20 -3.28 -1.76 -3.83
N ILE A 21 -4.12 -1.96 -4.84
CA ILE A 21 -5.57 -1.67 -4.76
C ILE A 21 -6.22 -2.50 -3.65
N TYR A 22 -5.87 -3.79 -3.55
CA TYR A 22 -6.33 -4.64 -2.45
C TYR A 22 -5.91 -4.06 -1.09
N MET A 23 -4.64 -3.68 -0.92
CA MET A 23 -4.13 -3.08 0.33
C MET A 23 -4.78 -1.73 0.66
N MET A 24 -5.15 -0.93 -0.33
CA MET A 24 -5.91 0.31 -0.11
C MET A 24 -7.34 0.02 0.35
N ASN A 25 -7.94 -1.07 -0.14
CA ASN A 25 -9.32 -1.44 0.18
C ASN A 25 -9.50 -2.20 1.49
N ASN A 26 -8.45 -2.83 2.02
CA ASN A 26 -8.53 -3.70 3.19
C ASN A 26 -7.76 -3.17 4.40
N ASN A 27 -8.38 -3.24 5.58
CA ASN A 27 -7.77 -3.11 6.92
C ASN A 27 -6.75 -1.98 7.10
N ASN A 28 -6.95 -0.83 6.43
CA ASN A 28 -6.07 0.34 6.55
C ASN A 28 -4.58 0.08 6.23
N LEU A 29 -4.26 -0.97 5.45
CA LEU A 29 -2.87 -1.29 5.10
C LEU A 29 -2.24 -0.13 4.34
N LEU A 30 -2.94 0.42 3.36
CA LEU A 30 -2.57 1.66 2.67
C LEU A 30 -3.65 2.72 2.82
N LYS A 31 -3.29 3.98 2.56
CA LYS A 31 -4.29 5.06 2.48
C LYS A 31 -5.00 4.98 1.12
N LYS A 32 -6.31 5.26 1.11
CA LYS A 32 -7.10 5.40 -0.13
C LYS A 32 -6.91 6.77 -0.79
N GLU A 33 -6.54 7.75 0.02
CA GLU A 33 -6.32 9.13 -0.38
C GLU A 33 -5.18 9.74 0.45
N ASN A 34 -4.49 10.73 -0.10
CA ASN A 34 -3.46 11.44 0.62
C ASN A 34 -3.62 12.95 0.43
N ILE A 35 -3.44 13.69 1.51
CA ILE A 35 -3.48 15.16 1.50
C ILE A 35 -2.04 15.66 1.56
N CYS A 36 -1.71 16.60 0.66
CA CYS A 36 -0.40 17.23 0.66
C CYS A 36 -0.23 18.10 1.91
N GLN A 37 0.73 17.76 2.77
CA GLN A 37 0.99 18.46 4.04
C GLN A 37 1.34 19.95 3.86
N SER A 38 1.82 20.36 2.68
CA SER A 38 2.21 21.76 2.44
C SER A 38 1.10 22.62 1.85
N CYS A 39 0.15 22.05 1.09
CA CYS A 39 -0.89 22.85 0.41
C CYS A 39 -2.33 22.43 0.73
N GLY A 40 -2.53 21.38 1.53
CA GLY A 40 -3.85 20.91 1.96
C GLY A 40 -4.70 20.27 0.86
N GLN A 41 -4.20 20.18 -0.38
CA GLN A 41 -4.93 19.59 -1.49
C GLN A 41 -4.73 18.07 -1.57
N TYR A 42 -5.76 17.36 -2.03
CA TYR A 42 -5.66 15.95 -2.36
C TYR A 42 -4.58 15.70 -3.41
N MET A 43 -3.77 14.67 -3.17
CA MET A 43 -2.76 14.21 -4.08
C MET A 43 -3.34 13.16 -5.03
N LYS A 44 -2.78 13.07 -6.24
CA LYS A 44 -3.18 12.07 -7.23
C LYS A 44 -2.28 10.84 -7.14
N LEU A 45 -2.86 9.64 -7.10
CA LEU A 45 -2.12 8.40 -7.28
C LEU A 45 -1.62 8.29 -8.71
N VAL A 46 -0.31 8.10 -8.91
CA VAL A 46 0.30 8.00 -10.24
C VAL A 46 1.32 6.87 -10.29
N LYS A 47 1.45 6.24 -11.48
CA LYS A 47 2.54 5.31 -11.78
C LYS A 47 3.87 6.05 -11.77
N HIS A 48 4.88 5.41 -11.16
CA HIS A 48 6.24 5.94 -11.04
C HIS A 48 7.24 4.80 -10.86
N ASN A 49 7.82 4.31 -11.95
CA ASN A 49 8.64 3.10 -11.99
C ASN A 49 9.95 3.17 -11.19
N LEU A 50 10.30 4.34 -10.65
CA LEU A 50 11.48 4.53 -9.79
C LEU A 50 11.17 4.35 -8.30
N THR A 51 9.91 4.18 -7.90
CA THR A 51 9.56 3.84 -6.51
C THR A 51 9.47 2.33 -6.31
N LYS A 52 9.71 1.87 -5.08
CA LYS A 52 9.61 0.45 -4.68
C LYS A 52 8.27 -0.18 -5.08
N ASP A 53 7.21 0.62 -5.06
CA ASP A 53 5.84 0.19 -5.34
C ASP A 53 5.40 0.42 -6.79
N ASN A 54 6.20 1.07 -7.64
CA ASN A 54 5.79 1.60 -8.95
C ASN A 54 4.63 2.60 -8.92
N PHE A 55 4.19 3.03 -7.74
CA PHE A 55 3.16 4.04 -7.53
C PHE A 55 3.63 5.06 -6.47
N CYS A 56 3.09 6.27 -6.56
CA CYS A 56 3.29 7.32 -5.56
C CYS A 56 2.11 8.29 -5.54
N TRP A 57 1.96 9.02 -4.44
CA TRP A 57 1.08 10.19 -4.38
C TRP A 57 1.81 11.39 -4.97
N ARG A 58 1.19 12.14 -5.88
CA ARG A 58 1.77 13.34 -6.49
C ARG A 58 0.89 14.56 -6.24
N CYS A 59 1.51 15.63 -5.74
CA CYS A 59 0.85 16.93 -5.60
C CYS A 59 0.49 17.49 -6.98
N THR A 60 -0.75 17.96 -7.14
CA THR A 60 -1.29 18.50 -8.39
C THR A 60 -1.50 20.01 -8.37
N ASN A 61 -1.34 20.66 -7.21
CA ASN A 61 -1.51 22.11 -7.09
C ASN A 61 -0.36 22.86 -7.76
N SER A 62 -0.60 23.38 -8.97
CA SER A 62 0.38 24.13 -9.77
C SER A 62 0.79 25.47 -9.16
N LYS A 63 -0.02 26.02 -8.26
CA LYS A 63 0.26 27.27 -7.54
C LYS A 63 1.06 27.05 -6.25
N GLY A 64 1.23 25.80 -5.82
CA GLY A 64 1.93 25.46 -4.59
C GLY A 64 3.44 25.35 -4.77
N SER A 65 4.22 25.73 -3.76
CA SER A 65 5.68 25.59 -3.73
C SER A 65 6.18 24.15 -3.88
N VAL A 66 5.31 23.17 -3.63
CA VAL A 66 5.60 21.73 -3.73
C VAL A 66 4.88 21.05 -4.91
N TYR A 67 4.56 21.80 -5.98
CA TYR A 67 3.96 21.23 -7.19
C TYR A 67 4.75 20.02 -7.69
N LYS A 68 4.06 18.93 -8.05
CA LYS A 68 4.64 17.63 -8.47
C LYS A 68 5.51 16.93 -7.41
N ARG A 69 5.59 17.43 -6.17
CA ARG A 69 6.20 16.68 -5.06
C ARG A 69 5.50 15.33 -4.92
N ARG A 70 6.31 14.31 -4.62
CA ARG A 70 5.86 12.92 -4.46
C ARG A 70 5.92 12.53 -2.99
N ALA A 71 5.01 11.64 -2.61
CA ALA A 71 5.03 10.95 -1.34
C ALA A 71 4.83 9.44 -1.58
N SER A 72 5.41 8.63 -0.70
CA SER A 72 5.24 7.17 -0.74
C SER A 72 3.78 6.80 -0.55
N ILE A 73 3.30 5.75 -1.22
CA ILE A 73 1.96 5.22 -0.92
C ILE A 73 1.88 4.64 0.50
N ARG A 74 3.04 4.28 1.06
CA ARG A 74 3.21 3.69 2.40
C ARG A 74 3.38 4.73 3.51
N GLU A 75 3.38 6.02 3.17
CA GLU A 75 3.64 7.09 4.13
C GLU A 75 2.68 7.05 5.34
N GLY A 76 3.23 6.92 6.55
CA GLY A 76 2.51 6.78 7.81
C GLY A 76 1.94 5.39 8.07
N ARG A 77 2.52 4.33 7.49
CA ARG A 77 2.11 2.92 7.69
C ARG A 77 3.24 2.11 8.32
N PHE A 78 2.91 1.00 8.98
CA PHE A 78 3.91 0.19 9.71
C PHE A 78 5.06 -0.30 8.83
N PHE A 79 4.82 -0.48 7.53
CA PHE A 79 5.77 -0.99 6.54
C PHE A 79 6.34 0.09 5.62
N GLU A 80 6.28 1.36 6.03
CA GLU A 80 6.77 2.49 5.25
C GLU A 80 8.21 2.30 4.78
N ASP A 81 9.10 1.93 5.70
CA ASP A 81 10.53 1.82 5.46
C ASP A 81 10.97 0.44 4.94
N LEU A 82 10.09 -0.56 4.98
CA LEU A 82 10.44 -1.91 4.58
C LEU A 82 10.81 -1.97 3.09
N ASN A 83 11.97 -2.54 2.79
CA ASN A 83 12.46 -2.70 1.42
C ASN A 83 12.00 -4.01 0.78
N VAL A 84 10.69 -4.26 0.80
CA VAL A 84 10.05 -5.44 0.22
C VAL A 84 8.86 -5.02 -0.65
N ASN A 85 8.47 -5.86 -1.61
CA ASN A 85 7.32 -5.59 -2.48
C ASN A 85 5.98 -5.89 -1.79
N SER A 86 4.86 -5.48 -2.41
CA SER A 86 3.51 -5.65 -1.86
C SER A 86 3.14 -7.12 -1.61
N TYR A 87 3.61 -8.03 -2.47
CA TYR A 87 3.41 -9.48 -2.29
C TYR A 87 4.03 -9.96 -0.99
N MET A 88 5.30 -9.63 -0.74
CA MET A 88 6.00 -10.04 0.48
C MET A 88 5.34 -9.46 1.73
N ILE A 89 4.86 -8.22 1.69
CA ILE A 89 4.12 -7.61 2.80
C ILE A 89 2.86 -8.43 3.12
N LEU A 90 2.04 -8.71 2.10
CA LEU A 90 0.79 -9.46 2.27
C LEU A 90 1.05 -10.89 2.72
N LYS A 91 2.11 -11.53 2.21
CA LYS A 91 2.51 -12.87 2.64
C LYS A 91 2.95 -12.89 4.10
N SER A 92 3.79 -11.95 4.53
CA SER A 92 4.20 -11.86 5.94
C SER A 92 3.02 -11.63 6.89
N LEU A 93 2.01 -10.88 6.46
CA LEU A 93 0.78 -10.70 7.24
C LEU A 93 -0.04 -12.00 7.34
N LEU A 94 -0.13 -12.76 6.25
CA LEU A 94 -0.79 -14.08 6.24
C LEU A 94 -0.08 -15.09 7.13
N ASP A 95 1.25 -15.17 7.02
CA ASP A 95 2.07 -16.08 7.82
C ASP A 95 2.02 -15.71 9.31
N GLY A 96 2.05 -14.41 9.63
CA GLY A 96 1.86 -13.93 11.00
C GLY A 96 0.49 -14.31 11.57
N ALA A 97 -0.58 -14.21 10.76
CA ALA A 97 -1.92 -14.64 11.18
C ALA A 97 -2.01 -16.15 11.45
N ARG A 98 -1.27 -16.98 10.71
CA ARG A 98 -1.16 -18.42 10.93
C ARG A 98 -0.36 -18.77 12.20
N GLY A 99 0.62 -17.95 12.56
CA GLY A 99 1.50 -18.15 13.72
C GLY A 99 0.94 -17.65 15.05
N LEU A 100 -0.18 -16.93 15.06
CA LEU A 100 -0.88 -16.58 16.29
C LEU A 100 -1.61 -17.82 16.82
N PRO A 101 -1.27 -18.34 18.01
CA PRO A 101 -2.13 -19.32 18.65
C PRO A 101 -3.51 -18.69 18.78
N SER A 102 -4.51 -19.40 18.29
CA SER A 102 -5.93 -19.08 18.48
C SER A 102 -6.17 -18.89 19.98
N PHE A 103 -6.14 -17.65 20.45
CA PHE A 103 -6.70 -17.32 21.74
C PHE A 103 -8.19 -17.68 21.63
N GLN A 104 -8.54 -18.78 22.26
CA GLN A 104 -9.92 -19.16 22.54
C GLN A 104 -10.56 -17.96 23.25
N LEU A 105 -11.50 -17.31 22.56
CA LEU A 105 -12.54 -16.51 23.20
C LEU A 105 -13.54 -17.46 23.86
#